data_AF-A0A936I9Q1-F1
#
_entry.id   AF-A0A936I9Q1-F1
#
_cell.length_a   1.000
_cell.length_b   1.000
_cell.length_c   1.000
_cell.angle_alpha   90.00
_cell.angle_beta   90.00
_cell.angle_gamma   90.00
#
_symmetry.space_group_name_H-M   'P 1'
#
loop_
_entity.id
_entity.type
_entity.pdbx_description
1 polymer ?
#
loop_
_entity_poly.entity_id
_entity_poly.type
_entity_poly.pdbx_seq_one_letter_code
_entity_poly.pdbx_strand_id
1 'polypeptide(L)'
;MKSNSKEYIAEINKLKAENEQLNVQNTSLQKDKESLTQEVQTKLSENQKLNEAKANVTAEKENLSKEKDQLSRRYNRATAIPVSKIDAEAFQEREGKKPKGVSKAGEVDFMEVCFKTSVNKNAESGSEKFYIRIISPTGETQSIESEGSGVIRNDLNGEMIKYSAVVTTAYANDEKKICGQFKIQEDSQQAFTK
;
A
#
# COMPACT_ATOMS: atom_id res chain seq x y z
N MET A 1 -10.84 -25.79 95.22
CA MET A 1 -12.00 -25.63 94.30
C MET A 1 -12.19 -24.21 93.74
N LYS A 2 -11.98 -23.11 94.49
CA LYS A 2 -12.16 -21.74 93.97
C LYS A 2 -11.09 -21.24 92.96
N SER A 3 -9.90 -21.85 92.94
CA SER A 3 -8.79 -21.45 92.03
C SER A 3 -9.07 -21.83 90.58
N ASN A 4 -9.37 -23.11 90.32
CA ASN A 4 -9.61 -23.62 88.97
C ASN A 4 -10.82 -22.94 88.30
N SER A 5 -11.84 -22.56 89.08
CA SER A 5 -13.01 -21.82 88.56
C SER A 5 -12.64 -20.44 88.00
N LYS A 6 -11.66 -19.74 88.58
CA LYS A 6 -11.22 -18.42 88.07
C LYS A 6 -10.42 -18.55 86.77
N GLU A 7 -9.56 -19.56 86.66
CA GLU A 7 -8.83 -19.86 85.42
C GLU A 7 -9.78 -20.24 84.28
N TYR A 8 -10.78 -21.10 84.55
CA TYR A 8 -11.78 -21.43 83.53
C TYR A 8 -12.60 -20.22 83.06
N ILE A 9 -12.93 -19.28 83.95
CA ILE A 9 -13.61 -18.04 83.56
C ILE A 9 -12.72 -17.15 82.68
N ALA A 10 -11.42 -17.05 83.01
CA ALA A 10 -10.47 -16.28 82.20
C ALA A 10 -10.31 -16.89 80.79
N GLU A 11 -10.19 -18.21 80.69
CA GLU A 11 -10.09 -18.90 79.40
C GLU A 11 -11.37 -18.78 78.58
N ILE A 12 -12.55 -18.90 79.19
CA ILE A 12 -13.83 -18.67 78.52
C ILE A 12 -13.93 -17.24 77.96
N ASN A 13 -13.48 -16.24 78.72
CA ASN A 13 -13.50 -14.86 78.25
C ASN A 13 -12.52 -14.64 77.09
N LYS A 14 -11.34 -15.26 77.13
CA LYS A 14 -10.36 -15.23 76.03
C LYS A 14 -10.91 -15.89 74.77
N LEU A 15 -11.44 -17.11 74.88
CA LEU A 15 -12.06 -17.83 73.77
C LEU A 15 -13.28 -17.11 73.18
N LYS A 16 -14.03 -16.37 74.01
CA LYS A 16 -15.11 -15.50 73.52
C LYS A 16 -14.58 -14.34 72.69
N ALA A 17 -13.54 -13.66 73.17
CA ALA A 17 -12.90 -12.55 72.44
C ALA A 17 -12.30 -13.03 71.11
N GLU A 18 -11.62 -14.19 71.11
CA GLU A 18 -11.07 -14.79 69.88
C GLU A 18 -12.18 -15.20 68.90
N ASN A 19 -13.28 -15.80 69.37
CA ASN A 19 -14.44 -16.10 68.52
C ASN A 19 -15.08 -14.85 67.92
N GLU A 20 -15.18 -13.78 68.69
CA GLU A 20 -15.72 -12.51 68.20
C GLU A 20 -14.81 -11.92 67.12
N GLN A 21 -13.49 -11.95 67.32
CA GLN A 21 -12.52 -11.54 66.31
C GLN A 21 -12.60 -12.40 65.04
N LEU A 22 -12.68 -13.72 65.17
CA LEU A 22 -12.84 -14.64 64.03
C LEU A 22 -14.15 -14.39 63.27
N ASN A 23 -15.24 -14.09 63.98
CA ASN A 23 -16.51 -13.74 63.35
C ASN A 23 -16.43 -12.44 62.55
N VAL A 24 -15.74 -11.42 63.08
CA VAL A 24 -15.48 -10.16 62.36
C VAL A 24 -14.65 -10.41 61.10
N GLN A 25 -13.58 -11.21 61.21
CA GLN A 25 -12.73 -11.55 60.07
C GLN A 25 -13.49 -12.35 59.00
N ASN A 26 -14.25 -13.38 59.40
CA ASN A 26 -15.07 -14.15 58.47
C ASN A 26 -16.11 -13.29 57.75
N THR A 27 -16.75 -12.37 58.48
CA THR A 27 -17.71 -11.43 57.88
C THR A 27 -17.03 -10.50 56.87
N SER A 28 -15.81 -10.02 57.17
CA SER A 28 -15.02 -9.20 56.25
C SER A 28 -14.64 -9.98 54.99
N LEU A 29 -14.08 -11.18 55.15
CA LEU A 29 -13.68 -12.04 54.04
C LEU A 29 -14.86 -12.44 53.15
N GLN A 30 -16.05 -12.62 53.74
CA GLN A 30 -17.27 -12.90 52.98
C GLN A 30 -17.67 -11.70 52.11
N LYS A 31 -17.62 -10.48 52.65
CA LYS A 31 -17.87 -9.25 51.86
C LYS A 31 -16.85 -9.08 50.74
N ASP A 32 -15.58 -9.31 51.02
CA ASP A 32 -14.51 -9.20 50.02
C ASP A 32 -14.71 -10.24 48.90
N LYS A 33 -15.08 -11.48 49.26
CA LYS A 33 -15.37 -12.53 48.28
C LYS A 33 -16.56 -12.16 47.39
N GLU A 34 -17.63 -11.62 47.96
CA GLU A 34 -18.81 -11.17 47.21
C GLU A 34 -18.43 -10.03 46.24
N SER A 35 -17.67 -9.04 46.72
CA SER A 35 -17.19 -7.92 45.90
C SER A 35 -16.28 -8.39 44.75
N LEU A 36 -15.30 -9.25 45.04
CA LEU A 36 -14.40 -9.80 44.03
C LEU A 36 -15.15 -10.66 43.00
N THR A 37 -16.16 -11.40 43.43
CA THR A 37 -17.00 -12.20 42.53
C THR A 37 -17.78 -11.31 41.56
N GLN A 38 -18.35 -10.19 42.06
CA GLN A 38 -19.03 -9.20 41.22
C GLN A 38 -18.07 -8.50 40.24
N GLU A 39 -16.86 -8.15 40.69
CA GLU A 39 -15.84 -7.54 39.84
C GLU A 39 -15.39 -8.49 38.72
N VAL A 40 -15.16 -9.77 39.04
CA VAL A 40 -14.81 -10.79 38.04
C VAL A 40 -15.93 -10.95 37.01
N GLN A 41 -17.19 -11.02 37.45
CA GLN A 41 -18.32 -11.13 36.53
C GLN A 41 -18.44 -9.90 35.61
N THR A 42 -18.20 -8.70 36.15
CA THR A 42 -18.19 -7.45 35.37
C THR A 42 -17.07 -7.46 34.34
N LYS A 43 -15.83 -7.78 34.74
CA LYS A 43 -14.68 -7.86 33.83
C LYS A 43 -14.86 -8.92 32.75
N LEU A 44 -15.48 -10.06 33.06
CA LEU A 44 -15.81 -11.08 32.06
C LEU A 44 -16.79 -10.54 31.01
N SER A 45 -17.83 -9.83 31.44
CA SER A 45 -18.80 -9.22 30.52
C SER A 45 -18.15 -8.13 29.66
N GLU A 46 -17.31 -7.27 30.23
CA GLU A 46 -16.56 -6.25 29.49
C GLU A 46 -15.60 -6.89 28.49
N ASN A 47 -14.88 -7.94 28.89
CA ASN A 47 -13.97 -8.65 27.99
C ASN A 47 -14.70 -9.27 26.81
N GLN A 48 -15.87 -9.88 27.05
CA GLN A 48 -16.74 -10.40 25.98
C GLN A 48 -17.15 -9.29 25.00
N LYS A 49 -17.66 -8.15 25.50
CA LYS A 49 -18.03 -7.01 24.66
C LYS A 49 -16.85 -6.45 23.86
N LEU A 50 -15.67 -6.36 24.48
CA LEU A 50 -14.46 -5.90 23.81
C LEU A 50 -14.02 -6.86 22.71
N ASN A 51 -14.12 -8.18 22.94
CA ASN A 51 -13.80 -9.19 21.94
C ASN A 51 -14.78 -9.13 20.75
N GLU A 52 -16.07 -8.97 21.01
CA GLU A 52 -17.09 -8.79 19.96
C GLU A 52 -16.84 -7.51 19.15
N ALA A 53 -16.60 -6.38 19.83
CA ALA A 53 -16.28 -5.12 19.17
C ALA A 53 -15.01 -5.23 18.31
N LYS A 54 -13.96 -5.89 18.83
CA LYS A 54 -12.71 -6.13 18.09
C LYS A 54 -12.94 -7.01 16.87
N ALA A 55 -13.75 -8.06 16.97
CA ALA A 55 -14.08 -8.92 15.83
C ALA A 55 -14.82 -8.11 14.75
N ASN A 56 -15.81 -7.31 15.14
CA ASN A 56 -16.58 -6.47 14.21
C ASN A 56 -15.71 -5.45 13.49
N VAL A 57 -14.88 -4.70 14.24
CA VAL A 57 -13.96 -3.70 13.67
C VAL A 57 -12.94 -4.35 12.73
N THR A 58 -12.48 -5.56 13.07
CA THR A 58 -11.54 -6.30 12.20
C THR A 58 -12.20 -6.71 10.89
N ALA A 59 -13.42 -7.26 10.95
CA ALA A 59 -14.19 -7.61 9.75
C ALA A 59 -14.52 -6.39 8.87
N GLU A 60 -14.91 -5.27 9.48
CA GLU A 60 -15.19 -4.02 8.76
C GLU A 60 -13.93 -3.48 8.07
N LYS A 61 -12.78 -3.49 8.76
CA LYS A 61 -11.50 -3.07 8.20
C LYS A 61 -11.11 -3.90 6.98
N GLU A 62 -11.29 -5.22 7.04
CA GLU A 62 -11.01 -6.11 5.91
C GLU A 62 -11.94 -5.83 4.71
N ASN A 63 -13.22 -5.59 4.97
CA ASN A 63 -14.19 -5.25 3.92
C ASN A 63 -13.85 -3.90 3.27
N LEU A 64 -13.60 -2.86 4.07
CA LEU A 64 -13.20 -1.54 3.58
C LEU A 64 -11.89 -1.60 2.79
N SER A 65 -10.94 -2.44 3.21
CA SER A 65 -9.70 -2.64 2.45
C SER A 65 -9.99 -3.25 1.07
N LYS A 66 -10.84 -4.28 0.99
CA LYS A 66 -11.22 -4.90 -0.29
C LYS A 66 -11.97 -3.94 -1.20
N GLU A 67 -12.90 -3.17 -0.65
CA GLU A 67 -13.66 -2.16 -1.41
C GLU A 67 -12.74 -1.06 -1.94
N LYS A 68 -11.82 -0.56 -1.11
CA LYS A 68 -10.81 0.41 -1.52
C LYS A 68 -9.94 -0.11 -2.66
N ASP A 69 -9.47 -1.36 -2.57
CA ASP A 69 -8.65 -1.97 -3.62
C ASP A 69 -9.43 -2.12 -4.93
N GLN A 70 -10.69 -2.54 -4.87
CA GLN A 70 -11.56 -2.64 -6.04
C GLN A 70 -11.84 -1.27 -6.66
N LEU A 71 -12.15 -0.28 -5.84
CA LEU A 71 -12.43 1.08 -6.31
C LEU A 71 -11.18 1.71 -6.92
N SER A 72 -10.02 1.54 -6.29
CA SER A 72 -8.73 2.01 -6.82
C SER A 72 -8.44 1.41 -8.20
N ARG A 73 -8.64 0.09 -8.38
CA ARG A 73 -8.46 -0.56 -9.69
C ARG A 73 -9.43 -0.02 -10.75
N ARG A 74 -10.68 0.25 -10.38
CA ARG A 74 -11.68 0.83 -11.30
C ARG A 74 -11.33 2.27 -11.66
N TYR A 75 -10.95 3.06 -10.67
CA TYR A 75 -10.52 4.45 -10.83
C TYR A 75 -9.33 4.53 -11.80
N ASN A 76 -8.24 3.81 -11.52
CA ASN A 76 -7.04 3.81 -12.36
C ASN A 76 -7.34 3.41 -13.81
N ARG A 77 -8.24 2.44 -14.04
CA ARG A 77 -8.66 2.07 -15.40
C ARG A 77 -9.49 3.16 -16.07
N ALA A 78 -10.39 3.79 -15.32
CA ALA A 78 -11.29 4.82 -15.85
C ALA A 78 -10.53 6.12 -16.18
N THR A 79 -9.53 6.48 -15.39
CA THR A 79 -8.76 7.72 -15.54
C THR A 79 -7.55 7.57 -16.48
N ALA A 80 -7.12 6.35 -16.82
CA ALA A 80 -6.03 6.14 -17.77
C ALA A 80 -6.33 6.79 -19.13
N ILE A 81 -5.39 7.57 -19.66
CA ILE A 81 -5.53 8.26 -20.94
C ILE A 81 -5.22 7.27 -22.08
N PRO A 82 -6.19 6.91 -22.94
CA PRO A 82 -5.95 5.98 -24.03
C PRO A 82 -5.07 6.62 -25.11
N VAL A 83 -4.16 5.82 -25.66
CA VAL A 83 -3.31 6.23 -26.79
C VAL A 83 -3.58 5.32 -27.99
N SER A 84 -3.43 5.88 -29.19
CA SER A 84 -3.60 5.19 -30.47
C SER A 84 -2.57 5.68 -31.47
N LYS A 85 -2.52 5.06 -32.66
CA LYS A 85 -1.63 5.46 -33.77
C LYS A 85 -0.18 5.59 -33.31
N ILE A 86 0.34 4.51 -32.73
CA ILE A 86 1.72 4.46 -32.28
C ILE A 86 2.60 4.18 -33.50
N ASP A 87 3.41 5.17 -33.87
CA ASP A 87 4.35 5.10 -34.98
C ASP A 87 5.76 5.30 -34.41
N ALA A 88 6.73 4.53 -34.92
CA ALA A 88 8.13 4.65 -34.53
C ALA A 88 8.99 4.85 -35.79
N GLU A 89 9.78 5.92 -35.82
CA GLU A 89 10.66 6.26 -36.92
C GLU A 89 12.11 6.41 -36.41
N ALA A 90 13.07 5.98 -37.22
CA ALA A 90 14.48 6.03 -36.90
C ALA A 90 15.17 7.17 -37.65
N PHE A 91 16.02 7.91 -36.95
CA PHE A 91 16.67 9.11 -37.48
C PHE A 91 18.18 9.07 -37.29
N GLN A 92 18.87 9.63 -38.27
CA GLN A 92 20.27 10.01 -38.21
C GLN A 92 20.37 11.52 -37.99
N GLU A 93 21.12 11.94 -36.98
CA GLU A 93 21.47 13.32 -36.71
C GLU A 93 22.78 13.67 -37.42
N ARG A 94 22.84 14.88 -37.97
CA ARG A 94 24.07 15.41 -38.58
C ARG A 94 24.21 16.86 -38.16
N GLU A 95 25.43 17.24 -37.82
CA GLU A 95 25.72 18.60 -37.35
C GLU A 95 25.17 19.66 -38.30
N GLY A 96 24.37 20.58 -37.75
CA GLY A 96 23.77 21.69 -38.49
C GLY A 96 22.67 21.31 -39.49
N LYS A 97 22.17 20.06 -39.49
CA LYS A 97 21.10 19.61 -40.39
C LYS A 97 19.91 19.04 -39.62
N LYS A 98 18.72 19.18 -40.21
CA LYS A 98 17.52 18.51 -39.71
C LYS A 98 17.74 16.99 -39.71
N PRO A 99 17.32 16.25 -38.67
CA PRO A 99 17.43 14.80 -38.62
C PRO A 99 16.84 14.15 -39.89
N LYS A 100 17.56 13.17 -40.42
CA LYS A 100 17.21 12.44 -41.64
C LYS A 100 16.66 11.08 -41.26
N GLY A 101 15.47 10.73 -41.75
CA GLY A 101 14.93 9.38 -41.58
C GLY A 101 15.82 8.33 -42.26
N VAL A 102 16.11 7.25 -41.55
CA VAL A 102 16.97 6.15 -42.02
C VAL A 102 16.33 4.80 -41.66
N SER A 103 16.66 3.77 -42.44
CA SER A 103 16.13 2.42 -42.24
C SER A 103 17.20 1.39 -41.87
N LYS A 104 18.48 1.77 -41.92
CA LYS A 104 19.59 0.89 -41.59
C LYS A 104 19.98 1.09 -40.13
N ALA A 105 20.00 0.00 -39.35
CA ALA A 105 20.31 0.03 -37.92
C ALA A 105 21.63 0.76 -37.58
N GLY A 106 22.68 0.55 -38.37
CA GLY A 106 23.98 1.20 -38.17
C GLY A 106 24.03 2.70 -38.49
N GLU A 107 22.96 3.26 -39.07
CA GLU A 107 22.85 4.71 -39.33
C GLU A 107 21.94 5.41 -38.31
N VAL A 108 21.30 4.67 -37.39
CA VAL A 108 20.32 5.22 -36.44
C VAL A 108 21.03 5.81 -35.22
N ASP A 109 20.81 7.10 -34.97
CA ASP A 109 21.27 7.77 -33.76
C ASP A 109 20.17 7.80 -32.68
N PHE A 110 18.91 7.97 -33.09
CA PHE A 110 17.76 7.90 -32.19
C PHE A 110 16.49 7.41 -32.88
N MET A 111 15.56 6.91 -32.07
CA MET A 111 14.20 6.60 -32.46
C MET A 111 13.25 7.64 -31.91
N GLU A 112 12.31 8.10 -32.74
CA GLU A 112 11.17 8.91 -32.31
C GLU A 112 9.92 8.05 -32.31
N VAL A 113 9.25 7.96 -31.17
CA VAL A 113 7.98 7.26 -31.00
C VAL A 113 6.88 8.29 -30.83
N CYS A 114 5.98 8.35 -31.79
CA CYS A 114 4.82 9.22 -31.78
C CYS A 114 3.54 8.41 -31.51
N PHE A 115 2.61 9.01 -30.77
CA PHE A 115 1.29 8.45 -30.53
C PHE A 115 0.25 9.56 -30.40
N LYS A 116 -1.03 9.21 -30.46
CA LYS A 116 -2.15 10.14 -30.34
C LYS A 116 -2.97 9.82 -29.10
N THR A 117 -3.14 10.80 -28.20
CA THR A 117 -4.08 10.68 -27.08
C THR A 117 -5.52 10.67 -27.58
N SER A 118 -6.39 10.05 -26.80
CA SER A 118 -7.84 10.07 -27.01
C SER A 118 -8.51 10.95 -25.96
N VAL A 119 -9.74 11.38 -26.24
CA VAL A 119 -10.59 12.06 -25.27
C VAL A 119 -10.92 11.11 -24.10
N ASN A 120 -10.63 11.52 -22.88
CA ASN A 120 -11.07 10.85 -21.65
C ASN A 120 -11.54 11.89 -20.64
N LYS A 121 -12.85 11.96 -20.38
CA LYS A 121 -13.45 12.92 -19.43
C LYS A 121 -13.24 12.54 -17.96
N ASN A 122 -12.84 11.30 -17.68
CA ASN A 122 -12.57 10.84 -16.31
C ASN A 122 -11.11 11.11 -15.92
N ALA A 123 -10.22 11.34 -16.89
CA ALA A 123 -8.84 11.73 -16.63
C ALA A 123 -8.78 13.19 -16.17
N GLU A 124 -7.84 13.51 -15.29
CA GLU A 124 -7.58 14.90 -14.91
C GLU A 124 -6.89 15.64 -16.05
N SER A 125 -7.29 16.89 -16.31
CA SER A 125 -6.56 17.78 -17.22
C SER A 125 -5.33 18.34 -16.52
N GLY A 126 -4.20 18.43 -17.22
CA GLY A 126 -2.98 18.99 -16.63
C GLY A 126 -1.71 18.50 -17.30
N SER A 127 -0.58 18.67 -16.61
CA SER A 127 0.72 18.17 -17.06
C SER A 127 0.81 16.66 -16.82
N GLU A 128 0.80 15.88 -17.89
CA GLU A 128 0.82 14.43 -17.87
C GLU A 128 2.15 13.86 -18.38
N LYS A 129 2.59 12.74 -17.82
CA LYS A 129 3.80 12.03 -18.26
C LYS A 129 3.43 10.73 -18.96
N PHE A 130 3.88 10.59 -20.20
CA PHE A 130 3.79 9.33 -20.94
C PHE A 130 5.14 8.64 -20.95
N TYR A 131 5.18 7.43 -20.42
CA TYR A 131 6.38 6.59 -20.37
C TYR A 131 6.38 5.65 -21.56
N ILE A 132 7.43 5.72 -22.37
CA ILE A 132 7.63 4.92 -23.57
C ILE A 132 8.61 3.80 -23.22
N ARG A 133 8.24 2.57 -23.53
CA ARG A 133 9.05 1.37 -23.28
C ARG A 133 9.35 0.67 -24.59
N ILE A 134 10.61 0.69 -25.00
CA ILE A 134 11.13 -0.03 -26.16
C ILE A 134 11.73 -1.34 -25.66
N ILE A 135 11.25 -2.46 -26.19
CA ILE A 135 11.63 -3.80 -25.77
C ILE A 135 12.37 -4.46 -26.93
N SER A 136 13.57 -4.98 -26.67
CA SER A 136 14.33 -5.76 -27.64
C SER A 136 13.61 -7.07 -27.97
N PRO A 137 13.98 -7.73 -29.09
CA PRO A 137 13.49 -9.09 -29.39
C PRO A 137 13.76 -10.11 -28.27
N THR A 138 14.77 -9.87 -27.42
CA THR A 138 15.10 -10.72 -26.26
C THR A 138 14.21 -10.46 -25.05
N GLY A 139 13.30 -9.48 -25.10
CA GLY A 139 12.39 -9.13 -24.01
C GLY A 139 12.95 -8.08 -23.04
N GLU A 140 14.13 -7.54 -23.29
CA GLU A 140 14.78 -6.58 -22.41
C GLU A 140 14.41 -5.14 -22.80
N THR A 141 14.11 -4.32 -21.79
CA THR A 141 13.83 -2.90 -22.01
C THR A 141 15.11 -2.15 -22.27
N GLN A 142 15.14 -1.45 -23.40
CA GLN A 142 16.24 -0.57 -23.75
C GLN A 142 16.19 0.65 -22.82
N SER A 143 17.27 0.89 -22.08
CA SER A 143 17.30 1.91 -21.02
C SER A 143 18.68 2.52 -20.94
N ILE A 144 18.76 3.83 -21.13
CA ILE A 144 19.96 4.64 -21.03
C ILE A 144 19.64 5.76 -20.04
N GLU A 145 20.02 5.57 -18.77
CA GLU A 145 19.64 6.50 -17.69
C GLU A 145 20.11 7.94 -17.94
N SER A 146 21.30 8.11 -18.55
CA SER A 146 21.84 9.42 -18.93
C SER A 146 21.01 10.14 -19.99
N GLU A 147 20.13 9.44 -20.71
CA GLU A 147 19.29 9.96 -21.79
C GLU A 147 17.80 9.94 -21.39
N GLY A 148 17.52 9.92 -20.08
CA GLY A 148 16.15 10.09 -19.56
C GLY A 148 15.35 8.79 -19.46
N SER A 149 15.98 7.63 -19.55
CA SER A 149 15.37 6.36 -19.12
C SER A 149 15.32 6.23 -17.59
N GLY A 150 14.54 5.29 -17.08
CA GLY A 150 14.47 5.01 -15.65
C GLY A 150 13.50 3.91 -15.28
N VAL A 151 13.03 3.93 -14.03
CA VAL A 151 12.02 2.99 -13.52
C VAL A 151 10.81 3.72 -12.95
N ILE A 152 9.62 3.17 -13.18
CA ILE A 152 8.38 3.56 -12.51
C ILE A 152 7.83 2.38 -11.74
N ARG A 153 7.07 2.66 -10.67
CA ARG A 153 6.31 1.63 -9.96
C ARG A 153 4.92 1.57 -10.57
N ASN A 154 4.46 0.38 -10.94
CA ASN A 154 3.09 0.16 -11.37
C ASN A 154 2.17 0.15 -10.16
N ASP A 155 1.23 1.10 -10.08
CA ASP A 155 0.33 1.24 -8.94
C ASP A 155 -0.67 0.08 -8.79
N LEU A 156 -0.88 -0.74 -9.83
CA LEU A 156 -1.83 -1.86 -9.80
C LEU A 156 -1.27 -3.13 -9.16
N ASN A 157 0.04 -3.37 -9.28
CA ASN A 157 0.69 -4.61 -8.84
C ASN A 157 2.02 -4.38 -8.09
N GLY A 158 2.50 -3.14 -8.01
CA GLY A 158 3.74 -2.77 -7.32
C GLY A 158 5.02 -3.10 -8.09
N GLU A 159 4.93 -3.60 -9.32
CA GLU A 159 6.10 -3.96 -10.13
C GLU A 159 6.91 -2.72 -10.53
N MET A 160 8.23 -2.86 -10.51
CA MET A 160 9.13 -1.84 -11.05
C MET A 160 9.29 -2.06 -12.56
N ILE A 161 8.81 -1.12 -13.36
CA ILE A 161 8.84 -1.18 -14.82
C ILE A 161 9.90 -0.19 -15.32
N LYS A 162 10.90 -0.72 -16.04
CA LYS A 162 11.85 0.12 -16.79
C LYS A 162 11.16 0.81 -17.97
N TYR A 163 11.53 2.05 -18.25
CA TYR A 163 11.10 2.80 -19.43
C TYR A 163 12.30 3.35 -20.18
N SER A 164 12.15 3.51 -21.49
CA SER A 164 13.20 3.98 -22.40
C SER A 164 13.21 5.50 -22.52
N ALA A 165 12.03 6.10 -22.63
CA ALA A 165 11.88 7.55 -22.70
C ALA A 165 10.64 8.01 -21.94
N VAL A 166 10.63 9.27 -21.54
CA VAL A 166 9.46 9.92 -20.94
C VAL A 166 9.19 11.23 -21.66
N VAL A 167 7.92 11.47 -21.99
CA VAL A 167 7.47 12.74 -22.57
C VAL A 167 6.41 13.35 -21.66
N THR A 168 6.60 14.62 -21.33
CA THR A 168 5.64 15.39 -20.52
C THR A 168 4.87 16.32 -21.43
N THR A 169 3.54 16.36 -21.32
CA THR A 169 2.69 17.26 -22.12
C THR A 169 1.49 17.73 -21.32
N ALA A 170 0.97 18.90 -21.65
CA ALA A 170 -0.36 19.30 -21.19
C ALA A 170 -1.44 18.49 -21.94
N TYR A 171 -2.24 17.74 -21.18
CA TYR A 171 -3.43 17.03 -21.63
C TYR A 171 -4.68 17.80 -21.22
N ALA A 172 -5.55 18.12 -22.17
CA ALA A 172 -6.77 18.90 -21.95
C ALA A 172 -8.04 18.08 -22.21
N ASN A 173 -8.00 16.78 -21.87
CA ASN A 173 -9.06 15.82 -22.18
C ASN A 173 -9.36 15.69 -23.68
N ASP A 174 -8.38 16.01 -24.52
CA ASP A 174 -8.49 16.11 -25.97
C ASP A 174 -7.50 15.21 -26.71
N GLU A 175 -7.65 15.18 -28.03
CA GLU A 175 -6.76 14.42 -28.90
C GLU A 175 -5.52 15.22 -29.27
N LYS A 176 -4.33 14.67 -29.01
CA LYS A 176 -3.06 15.34 -29.27
C LYS A 176 -2.02 14.33 -29.75
N LYS A 177 -1.29 14.68 -30.81
CA LYS A 177 -0.09 13.93 -31.23
C LYS A 177 1.06 14.31 -30.29
N ILE A 178 1.72 13.31 -29.72
CA ILE A 178 2.84 13.45 -28.79
C ILE A 178 3.95 12.55 -29.31
N CYS A 179 5.18 13.03 -29.28
CA CYS A 179 6.35 12.27 -29.68
C CYS A 179 7.40 12.31 -28.58
N GLY A 180 8.05 11.16 -28.32
CA GLY A 180 9.19 11.05 -27.42
C GLY A 180 10.36 10.43 -28.16
N GLN A 181 11.58 10.86 -27.80
CA GLN A 181 12.81 10.40 -28.44
C GLN A 181 13.58 9.48 -27.50
N PHE A 182 14.15 8.42 -28.06
CA PHE A 182 15.06 7.52 -27.38
C PHE A 182 16.34 7.39 -28.19
N LYS A 183 17.47 7.81 -27.63
CA LYS A 183 18.78 7.62 -28.27
C LYS A 183 19.17 6.14 -28.26
N ILE A 184 19.87 5.71 -29.29
CA ILE A 184 20.41 4.35 -29.36
C ILE A 184 21.90 4.39 -29.00
N GLN A 185 22.37 3.48 -28.15
CA GLN A 185 23.80 3.31 -27.87
C GLN A 185 24.46 2.48 -28.99
N GLU A 186 25.70 2.82 -29.37
CA GLU A 186 26.45 2.14 -30.44
C GLU A 186 26.56 0.62 -30.21
N ASP A 187 26.65 0.15 -28.96
CA ASP A 187 26.73 -1.28 -28.63
C ASP A 187 25.41 -2.05 -28.85
N SER A 188 24.27 -1.35 -28.94
CA SER A 188 22.93 -1.96 -29.16
C SER A 188 22.68 -2.36 -30.61
N GLN A 189 23.51 -1.89 -31.55
CA GLN A 189 23.30 -2.10 -32.99
C GLN A 189 23.43 -3.57 -33.41
N GLN A 190 24.14 -4.40 -32.63
CA GLN A 190 24.25 -5.84 -32.84
C GLN A 190 22.97 -6.62 -32.46
N ALA A 191 22.08 -6.05 -31.64
CA ALA A 191 20.87 -6.76 -31.17
C ALA A 191 19.69 -6.72 -32.17
N PHE A 192 19.72 -5.80 -33.15
CA PHE A 192 18.65 -5.60 -34.13
C PHE A 192 19.01 -6.07 -35.55
N THR A 193 20.15 -6.76 -35.72
CA THR A 193 20.72 -7.13 -37.03
C THR A 193 20.75 -8.66 -37.30
N LYS A 194 19.79 -9.41 -36.76
CA LYS A 194 19.53 -10.79 -37.23
C LYS A 194 18.16 -10.92 -37.87
#